data_AF-A0A955FPC5-F1
#
_entry.id   AF-A0A955FPC5-F1
#
_cell.length_a   1.000
_cell.length_b   1.000
_cell.length_c   1.000
_cell.angle_alpha   90.00
_cell.angle_beta   90.00
_cell.angle_gamma   90.00
#
_symmetry.space_group_name_H-M   'P 1'
#
loop_
_entity.id
_entity.type
_entity.pdbx_description
1 polymer ?
#
loop_
_entity_poly.entity_id
_entity_poly.type
_entity_poly.pdbx_seq_one_letter_code
_entity_poly.pdbx_strand_id
1 'polypeptide(L)'
;MKEVPESRSLKRTHKKLAKAAAHREDLLAKGKLSLPSGEGILSIIVSGAPDHKTNLSPEAQHMHFMEEAERIKGDREPQHQEVRIRPRAVPLDIKMELADPEVTDVVMIGHGSIGALWADGRGGKFDWEQVARNTDYLKQGSFEQRMCGNFPLAYNVPLGTFALSTLSKLTAAPNIVVPNIHPDDDLFVPVYNDVDGVRQQIHALNEKHSSVPPLVVGPHTTTEEAIPSNHNMDEALERLYPTRS
;
A
#
# COMPACT_ATOMS: atom_id res chain seq x y z
N MET A 1 -33.38 -19.94 4.01
CA MET A 1 -32.00 -19.45 4.28
C MET A 1 -32.08 -18.47 5.43
N LYS A 2 -31.31 -18.65 6.52
CA LYS A 2 -31.25 -17.66 7.62
C LYS A 2 -30.29 -16.56 7.19
N GLU A 3 -30.76 -15.32 7.12
CA GLU A 3 -29.90 -14.14 6.95
C GLU A 3 -28.96 -14.06 8.15
N VAL A 4 -27.67 -14.23 7.91
CA VAL A 4 -26.65 -13.95 8.92
C VAL A 4 -26.56 -12.43 9.03
N PRO A 5 -26.86 -11.83 10.21
CA PRO A 5 -26.85 -10.39 10.34
C PRO A 5 -25.45 -9.85 10.08
N GLU A 6 -25.33 -8.97 9.08
CA GLU A 6 -24.06 -8.30 8.75
C GLU A 6 -23.48 -7.60 9.99
N SER A 7 -22.20 -7.84 10.25
CA SER A 7 -21.48 -7.19 11.34
C SER A 7 -21.43 -5.66 11.15
N ARG A 8 -21.41 -4.90 12.24
CA ARG A 8 -21.28 -3.43 12.20
C ARG A 8 -20.03 -2.96 11.43
N SER A 9 -18.95 -3.75 11.50
CA SER A 9 -17.70 -3.48 10.78
C SER A 9 -17.91 -3.54 9.27
N LEU A 10 -18.58 -4.58 8.79
CA LEU A 10 -18.86 -4.78 7.37
C LEU A 10 -19.73 -3.63 6.80
N LYS A 11 -20.78 -3.24 7.53
CA LYS A 11 -21.63 -2.09 7.17
C LYS A 11 -20.85 -0.79 7.06
N ARG A 12 -19.87 -0.56 7.96
CA ARG A 12 -19.01 0.64 7.92
C ARG A 12 -18.11 0.63 6.69
N THR A 13 -17.51 -0.52 6.36
CA THR A 13 -16.69 -0.68 5.15
C THR A 13 -17.51 -0.45 3.88
N HIS A 14 -18.71 -1.01 3.79
CA HIS A 14 -19.63 -0.77 2.67
C HIS A 14 -19.96 0.71 2.49
N LYS A 15 -20.25 1.43 3.57
CA LYS A 15 -20.52 2.87 3.52
C LYS A 15 -19.32 3.67 3.02
N LYS A 16 -18.11 3.31 3.46
CA LYS A 16 -16.87 3.96 3.02
C LYS A 16 -16.60 3.70 1.53
N LEU A 17 -16.79 2.47 1.07
CA LEU A 17 -16.65 2.11 -0.34
C LEU A 17 -17.65 2.86 -1.22
N ALA A 18 -18.92 2.91 -0.80
CA ALA A 18 -19.94 3.66 -1.53
C ALA A 18 -19.58 5.15 -1.64
N LYS A 19 -19.05 5.75 -0.56
CA LYS A 19 -18.58 7.14 -0.58
C LYS A 19 -17.38 7.33 -1.53
N ALA A 20 -16.40 6.44 -1.49
CA ALA A 20 -15.22 6.51 -2.36
C ALA A 20 -15.59 6.35 -3.85
N ALA A 21 -16.49 5.40 -4.16
CA ALA A 21 -17.02 5.22 -5.49
C ALA A 21 -17.77 6.48 -5.97
N ALA A 22 -18.67 7.03 -5.14
CA ALA A 22 -19.40 8.25 -5.48
C ALA A 22 -18.47 9.45 -5.71
N HIS A 23 -17.39 9.60 -4.92
CA HIS A 23 -16.37 10.63 -5.13
C HIS A 23 -15.67 10.48 -6.48
N ARG A 24 -15.22 9.26 -6.81
CA ARG A 24 -14.60 8.98 -8.10
C ARG A 24 -15.54 9.29 -9.28
N GLU A 25 -16.80 8.87 -9.20
CA GLU A 25 -17.78 9.15 -10.25
C GLU A 25 -18.05 10.66 -10.40
N ASP A 26 -18.06 11.41 -9.30
CA ASP A 26 -18.17 12.87 -9.33
C ASP A 26 -16.96 13.53 -10.01
N LEU A 27 -15.73 13.05 -9.76
CA LEU A 27 -14.53 13.52 -10.45
C LEU A 27 -14.59 13.23 -11.96
N LEU A 28 -15.02 12.02 -12.35
CA LEU A 28 -15.24 11.66 -13.76
C LEU A 28 -16.27 12.59 -14.42
N ALA A 29 -17.42 12.78 -13.78
CA ALA A 29 -18.49 13.63 -14.29
C ALA A 29 -18.07 15.10 -14.45
N LYS A 30 -17.16 15.57 -13.60
CA LYS A 30 -16.60 16.94 -13.64
C LYS A 30 -15.39 17.09 -14.57
N GLY A 31 -14.92 16.01 -15.21
CA GLY A 31 -13.71 16.04 -16.02
C GLY A 31 -12.45 16.39 -15.20
N LYS A 32 -12.45 16.06 -13.90
CA LYS A 32 -11.29 16.25 -13.02
C LYS A 32 -10.27 15.15 -13.26
N LEU A 33 -9.55 15.28 -14.37
CA LEU A 33 -8.54 14.34 -14.84
C LEU A 33 -7.15 14.98 -14.73
N SER A 34 -6.12 14.16 -14.51
CA SER A 34 -4.73 14.58 -14.72
C SER A 34 -4.47 14.83 -16.22
N LEU A 35 -3.25 15.25 -16.56
CA LEU A 35 -2.76 15.16 -17.93
C LEU A 35 -2.74 13.70 -18.44
N PRO A 36 -2.72 13.48 -19.77
CA PRO A 36 -2.50 12.17 -20.36
C PRO A 36 -1.12 11.60 -19.99
N SER A 37 -1.02 10.27 -19.92
CA SER A 37 0.27 9.60 -19.71
C SER A 37 1.29 10.05 -20.75
N GLY A 38 2.51 10.29 -20.29
CA GLY A 38 3.62 10.81 -21.07
C GLY A 38 3.62 12.32 -21.34
N GLU A 39 2.49 12.99 -21.12
CA GLU A 39 2.40 14.46 -21.15
C GLU A 39 2.60 15.09 -19.76
N GLY A 40 2.87 14.29 -18.73
CA GLY A 40 3.13 14.79 -17.38
C GLY A 40 4.15 13.95 -16.61
N ILE A 41 3.95 13.88 -15.30
CA ILE A 41 4.92 13.36 -14.33
C ILE A 41 4.58 11.92 -13.96
N LEU A 42 5.58 11.05 -14.05
CA LEU A 42 5.57 9.76 -13.37
C LEU A 42 6.10 9.93 -11.94
N SER A 43 5.26 9.63 -10.96
CA SER A 43 5.64 9.66 -9.54
C SER A 43 5.95 8.26 -9.02
N ILE A 44 7.19 8.04 -8.58
CA ILE A 44 7.64 6.79 -7.97
C ILE A 44 7.75 7.00 -6.46
N ILE A 45 6.82 6.42 -5.72
CA ILE A 45 6.67 6.55 -4.27
C ILE A 45 7.30 5.35 -3.59
N VAL A 46 8.35 5.58 -2.80
CA VAL A 46 9.11 4.52 -2.15
C VAL A 46 8.87 4.52 -0.65
N SER A 47 8.42 3.38 -0.12
CA SER A 47 8.26 3.16 1.32
C SER A 47 9.59 3.37 2.07
N GLY A 48 9.51 4.05 3.21
CA GLY A 48 10.61 4.09 4.20
C GLY A 48 10.41 3.15 5.39
N ALA A 49 9.27 2.47 5.48
CA ALA A 49 8.92 1.66 6.65
C ALA A 49 9.45 0.22 6.47
N PRO A 50 10.35 -0.29 7.33
CA PRO A 50 10.95 -1.62 7.14
C PRO A 50 10.00 -2.77 7.52
N ASP A 51 10.17 -3.95 6.90
CA ASP A 51 9.60 -5.20 7.39
C ASP A 51 10.57 -5.88 8.36
N HIS A 52 10.17 -5.93 9.63
CA HIS A 52 10.92 -6.54 10.71
C HIS A 52 10.87 -8.08 10.72
N LYS A 53 10.10 -8.70 9.82
CA LYS A 53 9.98 -10.16 9.72
C LYS A 53 11.00 -10.79 8.78
N THR A 54 11.80 -9.98 8.10
CA THR A 54 12.80 -10.43 7.12
C THR A 54 14.19 -10.53 7.74
N ASN A 55 15.09 -11.25 7.07
CA ASN A 55 16.50 -11.33 7.46
C ASN A 55 17.34 -10.13 6.97
N LEU A 56 16.76 -9.19 6.23
CA LEU A 56 17.45 -8.01 5.70
C LEU A 56 17.36 -6.85 6.69
N SER A 57 18.42 -6.05 6.82
CA SER A 57 18.34 -4.82 7.60
C SER A 57 17.37 -3.81 6.96
N PRO A 58 16.77 -2.90 7.74
CA PRO A 58 15.96 -1.80 7.21
C PRO A 58 16.65 -1.04 6.06
N GLU A 59 17.95 -0.78 6.18
CA GLU A 59 18.75 -0.10 5.17
C GLU A 59 18.88 -0.91 3.88
N ALA A 60 19.11 -2.23 3.99
CA ALA A 60 19.22 -3.12 2.83
C ALA A 60 17.88 -3.28 2.11
N GLN A 61 16.77 -3.38 2.85
CA GLN A 61 15.42 -3.41 2.27
C GLN A 61 15.15 -2.13 1.48
N HIS A 62 15.45 -0.97 2.08
CA HIS A 62 15.25 0.32 1.41
C HIS A 62 16.16 0.51 0.19
N MET A 63 17.41 0.02 0.24
CA MET A 63 18.30 0.02 -0.93
C MET A 63 17.68 -0.73 -2.10
N HIS A 64 17.14 -1.94 -1.90
CA HIS A 64 16.48 -2.68 -2.98
C HIS A 64 15.27 -1.95 -3.56
N PHE A 65 14.49 -1.24 -2.73
CA PHE A 65 13.40 -0.43 -3.25
C PHE A 65 13.89 0.76 -4.08
N MET A 66 15.01 1.36 -3.70
CA MET A 66 15.62 2.46 -4.46
C MET A 66 16.25 1.97 -5.75
N GLU A 67 16.92 0.81 -5.75
CA GLU A 67 17.44 0.18 -6.97
C GLU A 67 16.30 -0.08 -7.97
N GLU A 68 15.16 -0.56 -7.49
CA GLU A 68 13.97 -0.77 -8.32
C GLU A 68 13.36 0.55 -8.82
N ALA A 69 13.31 1.58 -7.97
CA ALA A 69 12.83 2.91 -8.35
C ALA A 69 13.69 3.53 -9.45
N GLU A 70 15.02 3.43 -9.33
CA GLU A 70 15.96 3.97 -10.32
C GLU A 70 15.92 3.18 -11.63
N ARG A 71 15.72 1.86 -11.58
CA ARG A 71 15.51 1.05 -12.78
C ARG A 71 14.25 1.50 -13.54
N ILE A 72 13.12 1.58 -12.85
CA ILE A 72 11.85 2.02 -13.46
C ILE A 72 11.97 3.44 -14.01
N LYS A 73 12.68 4.32 -13.31
CA LYS A 73 12.99 5.66 -13.81
C LYS A 73 13.77 5.59 -15.12
N GLY A 74 14.87 4.84 -15.19
CA GLY A 74 15.65 4.68 -16.41
C GLY A 74 14.82 4.16 -17.59
N ASP A 75 13.92 3.21 -17.34
CA ASP A 75 13.06 2.61 -18.37
C ASP A 75 11.96 3.58 -18.87
N ARG A 76 11.45 4.46 -18.01
CA ARG A 76 10.26 5.30 -18.29
C ARG A 76 10.54 6.78 -18.50
N GLU A 77 11.73 7.26 -18.16
CA GLU A 77 12.15 8.65 -18.36
C GLU A 77 12.00 9.12 -19.82
N PRO A 78 12.29 8.31 -20.86
CA PRO A 78 12.05 8.72 -22.25
C PRO A 78 10.58 8.90 -22.63
N GLN A 79 9.66 8.39 -21.81
CA GLN A 79 8.22 8.35 -22.09
C GLN A 79 7.43 9.42 -21.34
N HIS A 80 8.06 10.15 -20.39
CA HIS A 80 7.41 11.12 -19.52
C HIS A 80 8.14 12.46 -19.58
N GLN A 81 7.45 13.55 -19.21
CA GLN A 81 8.10 14.87 -19.12
C GLN A 81 9.06 14.93 -17.92
N GLU A 82 8.68 14.30 -16.81
CA GLU A 82 9.47 14.19 -15.59
C GLU A 82 9.21 12.83 -14.94
N VAL A 83 10.26 12.22 -14.38
CA VAL A 83 10.11 11.10 -13.45
C VAL A 83 10.62 11.52 -12.09
N ARG A 84 9.74 11.49 -11.10
CA ARG A 84 10.02 11.94 -9.74
C ARG A 84 10.03 10.78 -8.76
N ILE A 85 11.16 10.58 -8.10
CA ILE A 85 11.27 9.60 -7.01
C ILE A 85 11.04 10.31 -5.67
N ARG A 86 10.13 9.77 -4.85
CA ARG A 86 9.87 10.18 -3.47
C ARG A 86 10.44 9.11 -2.52
N PRO A 87 11.73 9.22 -2.13
CA PRO A 87 12.35 8.26 -1.23
C PRO A 87 11.80 8.44 0.19
N ARG A 88 11.61 7.33 0.91
CA ARG A 88 11.10 7.31 2.30
C ARG A 88 9.82 8.14 2.44
N ALA A 89 8.90 7.94 1.52
CA ALA A 89 7.69 8.73 1.42
C ALA A 89 6.90 8.68 2.73
N VAL A 90 6.50 9.86 3.22
CA VAL A 90 5.55 10.02 4.31
C VAL A 90 4.13 10.19 3.75
N PRO A 91 3.07 10.01 4.55
CA PRO A 91 1.71 10.20 4.07
C PRO A 91 1.41 11.56 3.44
N LEU A 92 2.17 12.62 3.73
CA LEU A 92 1.99 13.92 3.10
C LEU A 92 2.45 13.89 1.63
N ASP A 93 3.60 13.28 1.33
CA ASP A 93 4.12 13.19 -0.04
C ASP A 93 3.11 12.50 -0.94
N ILE A 94 2.56 11.37 -0.49
CA ILE A 94 1.57 10.59 -1.25
C ILE A 94 0.32 11.42 -1.55
N LYS A 95 -0.15 12.25 -0.60
CA LYS A 95 -1.31 13.12 -0.81
C LYS A 95 -1.01 14.19 -1.86
N MET A 96 0.18 14.79 -1.81
CA MET A 96 0.57 15.82 -2.76
C MET A 96 0.60 15.25 -4.18
N GLU A 97 1.20 14.08 -4.39
CA GLU A 97 1.27 13.43 -5.71
C GLU A 97 -0.13 13.01 -6.23
N LEU A 98 -1.04 12.57 -5.35
CA LEU A 98 -2.41 12.22 -5.73
C LEU A 98 -3.29 13.44 -6.07
N ALA A 99 -3.05 14.59 -5.44
CA ALA A 99 -3.79 15.82 -5.67
C ALA A 99 -3.26 16.64 -6.86
N ASP A 100 -2.05 16.36 -7.32
CA ASP A 100 -1.41 17.08 -8.41
C ASP A 100 -2.01 16.66 -9.79
N PRO A 101 -2.54 17.59 -10.60
CA PRO A 101 -3.03 17.28 -11.95
C PRO A 101 -1.92 16.95 -12.96
N GLU A 102 -0.66 17.33 -12.70
CA GLU A 102 0.47 17.03 -13.59
C GLU A 102 1.02 15.63 -13.36
N VAL A 103 0.76 15.02 -12.20
CA VAL A 103 1.10 13.61 -11.96
C VAL A 103 0.09 12.73 -12.68
N THR A 104 0.56 11.98 -13.68
CA THR A 104 -0.25 11.17 -14.60
C THR A 104 -0.16 9.69 -14.27
N ASP A 105 1.01 9.26 -13.83
CA ASP A 105 1.38 7.88 -13.56
C ASP A 105 1.95 7.76 -12.14
N VAL A 106 1.61 6.69 -11.45
CA VAL A 106 2.05 6.45 -10.06
C VAL A 106 2.57 5.03 -9.92
N VAL A 107 3.78 4.88 -9.41
CA VAL A 107 4.36 3.59 -9.02
C VAL A 107 4.61 3.61 -7.52
N MET A 108 4.09 2.63 -6.79
CA MET A 108 4.33 2.48 -5.35
C MET A 108 5.22 1.27 -5.10
N ILE A 109 6.35 1.50 -4.42
CA ILE A 109 7.37 0.48 -4.15
C ILE A 109 7.57 0.33 -2.65
N GLY A 110 7.68 -0.91 -2.19
CA GLY A 110 8.15 -1.24 -0.85
C GLY A 110 7.14 -2.01 -0.01
N HIS A 111 7.18 -1.90 1.31
CA HIS A 111 6.34 -2.75 2.15
C HIS A 111 4.87 -2.38 2.03
N GLY A 112 4.03 -3.38 1.76
CA GLY A 112 2.62 -3.14 1.53
C GLY A 112 1.74 -4.39 1.51
N SER A 113 0.46 -4.11 1.38
CA SER A 113 -0.56 -5.07 0.99
C SER A 113 -1.30 -4.46 -0.18
N ILE A 114 -2.10 -5.26 -0.89
CA ILE A 114 -2.85 -4.73 -2.03
C ILE A 114 -3.69 -3.47 -1.68
N GLY A 115 -4.17 -3.34 -0.44
CA GLY A 115 -4.96 -2.18 -0.01
C GLY A 115 -4.24 -1.10 0.78
N ALA A 116 -2.92 -1.22 0.99
CA ALA A 116 -2.17 -0.21 1.74
C ALA A 116 -0.65 -0.28 1.53
N LEU A 117 0.01 0.88 1.49
CA LEU A 117 1.44 1.06 1.59
C LEU A 117 1.82 1.42 3.04
N TRP A 118 2.88 0.83 3.58
CA TRP A 118 3.47 1.33 4.82
C TRP A 118 4.40 2.49 4.50
N ALA A 119 4.06 3.68 5.00
CA ALA A 119 4.81 4.92 4.76
C ALA A 119 5.70 5.24 5.97
N ASP A 120 6.73 6.06 5.77
CA ASP A 120 7.58 6.50 6.88
C ASP A 120 6.81 7.44 7.84
N GLY A 121 7.27 7.54 9.10
CA GLY A 121 6.72 8.44 10.12
C GLY A 121 5.58 7.89 11.01
N ARG A 122 5.11 8.72 11.97
CA ARG A 122 4.05 8.34 12.93
C ARG A 122 2.72 8.09 12.20
N GLY A 123 2.17 6.87 12.38
CA GLY A 123 0.90 6.45 11.76
C GLY A 123 1.06 5.85 10.36
N GLY A 124 2.27 5.38 10.02
CA GLY A 124 2.79 4.93 8.72
C GLY A 124 2.03 3.85 7.94
N LYS A 125 0.72 4.01 7.74
CA LYS A 125 -0.10 3.24 6.80
C LYS A 125 -0.93 4.20 5.95
N PHE A 126 -0.76 4.12 4.64
CA PHE A 126 -1.56 4.82 3.64
C PHE A 126 -2.45 3.81 2.91
N ASP A 127 -3.76 3.87 3.13
CA ASP A 127 -4.72 2.89 2.61
C ASP A 127 -5.61 3.44 1.48
N TRP A 128 -6.42 2.58 0.87
CA TRP A 128 -7.32 2.94 -0.22
C TRP A 128 -8.32 4.05 0.15
N GLU A 129 -8.70 4.17 1.43
CA GLU A 129 -9.59 5.25 1.88
C GLU A 129 -8.87 6.58 1.84
N GLN A 130 -7.58 6.59 2.21
CA GLN A 130 -6.73 7.76 2.08
C GLN A 130 -6.49 8.10 0.61
N VAL A 131 -6.29 7.13 -0.28
CA VAL A 131 -6.23 7.42 -1.73
C VAL A 131 -7.51 8.10 -2.18
N ALA A 132 -8.67 7.48 -1.96
CA ALA A 132 -9.96 8.02 -2.39
C ALA A 132 -10.23 9.45 -1.87
N ARG A 133 -9.79 9.77 -0.65
CA ARG A 133 -10.01 11.09 -0.06
C ARG A 133 -9.07 12.18 -0.59
N ASN A 134 -7.86 11.81 -1.03
CA ASN A 134 -6.83 12.78 -1.43
C ASN A 134 -6.60 12.81 -2.95
N THR A 135 -7.38 12.05 -3.72
CA THR A 135 -7.44 12.20 -5.17
C THR A 135 -8.37 13.35 -5.52
N ASP A 136 -7.78 14.43 -6.03
CA ASP A 136 -8.50 15.60 -6.58
C ASP A 136 -8.62 15.54 -8.11
N TYR A 137 -7.72 14.80 -8.76
CA TYR A 137 -7.69 14.55 -10.20
C TYR A 137 -7.43 13.07 -10.46
N LEU A 138 -8.28 12.46 -11.28
CA LEU A 138 -8.12 11.06 -11.66
C LEU A 138 -6.97 10.93 -12.64
N LYS A 139 -6.02 10.06 -12.28
CA LYS A 139 -4.83 9.73 -13.05
C LYS A 139 -5.25 9.08 -14.37
N GLN A 140 -4.82 9.66 -15.49
CA GLN A 140 -5.10 9.14 -16.83
C GLN A 140 -4.08 8.12 -17.30
N GLY A 141 -2.89 8.08 -16.69
CA GLY A 141 -1.89 7.05 -16.91
C GLY A 141 -2.14 5.80 -16.08
N SER A 142 -1.08 5.24 -15.54
CA SER A 142 -1.05 3.98 -14.81
C SER A 142 -0.96 4.19 -13.30
N PHE A 143 -1.44 3.20 -12.55
CA PHE A 143 -1.16 3.09 -11.13
C PHE A 143 -0.63 1.68 -10.88
N GLU A 144 0.61 1.58 -10.42
CA GLU A 144 1.31 0.32 -10.29
C GLU A 144 1.74 0.06 -8.84
N GLN A 145 1.43 -1.13 -8.35
CA GLN A 145 1.63 -1.53 -6.97
C GLN A 145 2.73 -2.58 -6.87
N ARG A 146 3.99 -2.14 -6.82
CA ARG A 146 5.20 -2.96 -6.62
C ARG A 146 5.56 -3.13 -5.16
N MET A 147 4.61 -3.61 -4.38
CA MET A 147 4.82 -3.79 -2.94
C MET A 147 5.22 -5.23 -2.62
N CYS A 148 6.04 -5.41 -1.60
CA CYS A 148 6.35 -6.71 -1.03
C CYS A 148 5.37 -7.04 0.10
N GLY A 149 5.01 -8.32 0.20
CA GLY A 149 3.99 -8.80 1.13
C GLY A 149 2.98 -9.75 0.48
N ASN A 150 1.92 -10.06 1.24
CA ASN A 150 0.83 -10.90 0.75
C ASN A 150 -0.30 -10.02 0.20
N PHE A 151 -0.82 -10.36 -0.98
CA PHE A 151 -1.85 -9.62 -1.69
C PHE A 151 -3.19 -10.37 -1.75
N PRO A 152 -3.82 -10.74 -0.61
CA PRO A 152 -5.13 -11.36 -0.66
C PRO A 152 -6.17 -10.31 -1.09
N LEU A 153 -6.85 -10.57 -2.19
CA LEU A 153 -7.91 -9.69 -2.69
C LEU A 153 -9.24 -9.87 -1.96
N ALA A 154 -9.50 -11.05 -1.39
CA ALA A 154 -10.78 -11.44 -0.81
C ALA A 154 -11.35 -10.50 0.28
N TYR A 155 -10.50 -9.62 0.83
CA TYR A 155 -10.88 -8.66 1.88
C TYR A 155 -10.28 -7.26 1.69
N ASN A 156 -9.69 -6.97 0.53
CA ASN A 156 -8.95 -5.72 0.32
C ASN A 156 -9.38 -5.02 -0.96
N VAL A 157 -9.37 -3.69 -0.90
CA VAL A 157 -9.57 -2.84 -2.06
C VAL A 157 -8.19 -2.39 -2.51
N PRO A 158 -7.77 -2.73 -3.73
CA PRO A 158 -6.52 -2.27 -4.32
C PRO A 158 -6.32 -0.76 -4.14
N LEU A 159 -5.13 -0.35 -3.71
CA LEU A 159 -4.82 1.01 -3.28
C LEU A 159 -5.17 2.05 -4.35
N GLY A 160 -4.83 1.77 -5.62
CA GLY A 160 -5.07 2.68 -6.75
C GLY A 160 -6.50 2.72 -7.29
N THR A 161 -7.45 1.94 -6.75
CA THR A 161 -8.82 1.80 -7.29
C THR A 161 -9.52 3.15 -7.49
N PHE A 162 -9.31 4.08 -6.57
CA PHE A 162 -10.00 5.39 -6.59
C PHE A 162 -9.12 6.53 -7.13
N ALA A 163 -7.91 6.22 -7.60
CA ALA A 163 -6.99 7.20 -8.17
C ALA A 163 -7.13 7.31 -9.69
N LEU A 164 -7.63 6.29 -10.39
CA LEU A 164 -7.57 6.19 -11.85
C LEU A 164 -8.88 6.53 -12.56
N SER A 165 -8.76 7.14 -13.74
CA SER A 165 -9.88 7.33 -14.67
C SER A 165 -10.31 6.02 -15.33
N THR A 166 -9.34 5.15 -15.62
CA THR A 166 -9.54 3.83 -16.24
C THR A 166 -8.92 2.74 -15.35
N LEU A 167 -9.73 1.75 -14.95
CA LEU A 167 -9.35 0.81 -13.89
C LEU A 167 -8.44 -0.31 -14.36
N SER A 168 -8.49 -0.69 -15.64
CA SER A 168 -7.54 -1.66 -16.23
C SER A 168 -6.08 -1.21 -16.15
N LYS A 169 -5.85 0.08 -15.93
CA LYS A 169 -4.51 0.67 -15.73
C LYS A 169 -3.98 0.53 -14.31
N LEU A 170 -4.74 -0.13 -13.42
CA LEU A 170 -4.25 -0.54 -12.10
C LEU A 170 -3.54 -1.88 -12.22
N THR A 171 -2.23 -1.91 -11.99
CA THR A 171 -1.44 -3.14 -11.99
C THR A 171 -0.91 -3.46 -10.60
N ALA A 172 -0.89 -4.74 -10.25
CA ALA A 172 -0.36 -5.26 -8.99
C ALA A 172 0.01 -6.74 -9.17
N ALA A 173 0.51 -7.39 -8.12
CA ALA A 173 0.69 -8.84 -8.06
C ALA A 173 -0.46 -9.52 -7.28
N PRO A 174 -1.70 -9.57 -7.82
CA PRO A 174 -2.86 -10.06 -7.09
C PRO A 174 -2.71 -11.53 -6.71
N ASN A 175 -2.99 -11.87 -5.46
CA ASN A 175 -2.97 -13.23 -4.92
C ASN A 175 -1.61 -13.94 -4.96
N ILE A 176 -0.51 -13.18 -5.07
CA ILE A 176 0.85 -13.71 -5.00
C ILE A 176 1.54 -13.10 -3.76
N VAL A 177 2.52 -13.83 -3.23
CA VAL A 177 3.47 -13.28 -2.25
C VAL A 177 4.64 -12.70 -3.02
N VAL A 178 4.79 -11.38 -2.95
CA VAL A 178 5.90 -10.68 -3.61
C VAL A 178 7.08 -10.66 -2.64
N PRO A 179 8.27 -11.13 -3.05
CA PRO A 179 9.45 -11.14 -2.19
C PRO A 179 9.90 -9.71 -1.85
N ASN A 180 10.66 -9.57 -0.76
CA ASN A 180 11.24 -8.29 -0.32
C ASN A 180 12.49 -7.86 -1.12
N ILE A 181 12.66 -8.39 -2.33
CA ILE A 181 13.77 -8.13 -3.27
C ILE A 181 13.20 -7.92 -4.67
N HIS A 182 14.04 -7.50 -5.65
CA HIS A 182 13.68 -7.25 -7.05
C HIS A 182 12.60 -8.21 -7.57
N PRO A 183 11.33 -7.76 -7.61
CA PRO A 183 10.23 -8.60 -8.04
C PRO A 183 10.24 -8.70 -9.56
N ASP A 184 9.88 -9.86 -10.08
CA ASP A 184 9.75 -10.09 -11.52
C ASP A 184 8.61 -9.23 -12.10
N ASP A 185 8.87 -8.59 -13.24
CA ASP A 185 7.93 -7.70 -13.92
C ASP A 185 6.65 -8.44 -14.34
N ASP A 186 6.78 -9.73 -14.69
CA ASP A 186 5.66 -10.57 -15.12
C ASP A 186 4.63 -10.83 -14.00
N LEU A 187 4.97 -10.53 -12.74
CA LEU A 187 4.04 -10.63 -11.61
C LEU A 187 3.00 -9.51 -11.62
N PHE A 188 3.29 -8.36 -12.25
CA PHE A 188 2.47 -7.16 -12.17
C PHE A 188 1.49 -7.08 -13.33
N VAL A 189 0.29 -7.60 -13.09
CA VAL A 189 -0.80 -7.69 -14.08
C VAL A 189 -1.95 -6.75 -13.74
N PRO A 190 -2.82 -6.40 -14.72
CA PRO A 190 -4.03 -5.65 -14.46
C PRO A 190 -4.90 -6.30 -13.37
N VAL A 191 -5.32 -5.51 -12.40
CA VAL A 191 -6.17 -5.97 -11.28
C VAL A 191 -7.63 -6.03 -11.70
N TYR A 192 -8.04 -5.08 -12.54
CA TYR A 192 -9.41 -4.91 -13.01
C TYR A 192 -9.49 -5.09 -14.52
N ASN A 193 -10.68 -5.46 -15.00
CA ASN A 193 -11.07 -5.42 -16.40
C ASN A 193 -11.97 -4.19 -16.64
N ASP A 194 -11.79 -3.42 -17.71
CA ASP A 194 -12.57 -2.21 -17.96
C ASP A 194 -14.04 -2.47 -18.33
N VAL A 195 -14.40 -3.72 -18.64
CA VAL A 195 -15.74 -4.06 -19.14
C VAL A 195 -16.79 -4.12 -18.01
N ASP A 196 -16.37 -4.28 -16.75
CA ASP A 196 -17.25 -4.51 -15.60
C ASP A 196 -17.24 -3.33 -14.61
N GLY A 197 -18.30 -3.16 -13.81
CA GLY A 197 -18.30 -2.14 -12.75
C GLY A 197 -17.38 -2.49 -11.57
N VAL A 198 -16.69 -1.52 -10.96
CA VAL A 198 -15.77 -1.69 -9.80
C VAL A 198 -16.33 -2.68 -8.76
N ARG A 199 -17.59 -2.49 -8.37
CA ARG A 199 -18.24 -3.31 -7.35
C ARG A 199 -18.40 -4.76 -7.79
N GLN A 200 -18.78 -4.99 -9.05
CA GLN A 200 -18.91 -6.34 -9.61
C GLN A 200 -17.55 -7.02 -9.69
N GLN A 201 -16.51 -6.29 -10.07
CA GLN A 201 -15.16 -6.82 -10.12
C GLN A 201 -14.62 -7.17 -8.73
N ILE A 202 -14.81 -6.29 -7.74
CA ILE A 202 -14.47 -6.58 -6.35
C ILE A 202 -15.25 -7.82 -5.86
N HIS A 203 -16.54 -7.92 -6.16
CA HIS A 203 -17.34 -9.11 -5.80
C HIS A 203 -16.85 -10.37 -6.51
N ALA A 204 -16.57 -10.33 -7.81
CA ALA A 204 -16.09 -11.47 -8.58
C ALA A 204 -14.71 -11.94 -8.09
N LEU A 205 -13.81 -11.00 -7.78
CA LEU A 205 -12.53 -11.29 -7.13
C LEU A 205 -12.76 -11.94 -5.76
N ASN A 206 -13.68 -11.42 -4.96
CA ASN A 206 -14.00 -12.01 -3.66
C ASN A 206 -14.60 -13.41 -3.78
N GLU A 207 -15.54 -13.64 -4.70
CA GLU A 207 -16.18 -14.94 -4.92
C GLU A 207 -15.18 -15.98 -5.43
N LYS A 208 -14.38 -15.64 -6.44
CA LYS A 208 -13.35 -16.52 -7.00
C LYS A 208 -12.31 -16.96 -5.96
N HIS A 209 -12.03 -16.09 -4.98
CA HIS A 209 -10.98 -16.32 -3.99
C HIS A 209 -11.51 -16.58 -2.57
N SER A 210 -12.84 -16.66 -2.40
CA SER A 210 -13.51 -16.92 -1.12
C SER A 210 -13.20 -18.31 -0.54
N SER A 211 -12.76 -19.25 -1.37
CA SER A 211 -12.37 -20.62 -0.98
C SER A 211 -10.89 -20.76 -0.60
N VAL A 212 -10.08 -19.71 -0.79
CA VAL A 212 -8.70 -19.71 -0.30
C VAL A 212 -8.79 -19.28 1.18
N PRO A 213 -8.59 -20.21 2.14
CA PRO A 213 -8.60 -19.81 3.54
C PRO A 213 -7.52 -18.73 3.73
N PRO A 214 -7.80 -17.67 4.52
CA PRO A 214 -6.72 -16.81 4.96
C PRO A 214 -5.67 -17.72 5.59
N LEU A 215 -4.43 -17.68 5.09
CA LEU A 215 -3.33 -18.37 5.75
C LEU A 215 -3.33 -17.86 7.19
N VAL A 216 -3.67 -18.76 8.11
CA VAL A 216 -3.68 -18.51 9.54
C VAL A 216 -2.27 -18.05 9.87
N VAL A 217 -2.11 -16.75 10.12
CA VAL A 217 -0.95 -16.25 10.84
C VAL A 217 -1.06 -16.93 12.19
N GLY A 218 -0.23 -17.96 12.41
CA GLY A 218 -0.25 -18.75 13.63
C GLY A 218 -0.28 -17.84 14.86
N PRO A 219 -0.95 -18.24 15.95
CA PRO A 219 -0.98 -17.45 17.16
C PRO A 219 0.46 -17.18 17.56
N HIS A 220 0.73 -15.94 17.97
CA HIS A 220 1.91 -15.61 18.74
C HIS A 220 2.10 -16.70 19.80
N THR A 221 3.13 -17.52 19.64
CA THR A 221 3.69 -18.25 20.78
C THR A 221 4.24 -17.18 21.69
N THR A 222 3.42 -16.74 22.65
CA THR A 222 3.93 -16.23 23.90
C THR A 222 4.71 -17.38 24.52
N THR A 223 6.00 -17.46 24.23
CA THR A 223 6.93 -18.08 25.15
C THR A 223 6.81 -17.27 26.43
N GLU A 224 6.10 -17.83 27.41
CA GLU A 224 6.33 -17.56 28.82
C GLU A 224 7.80 -17.93 29.08
N GLU A 225 8.72 -16.99 28.83
CA GLU A 225 9.97 -16.99 29.58
C GLU A 225 9.63 -16.53 30.98
N ALA A 226 9.82 -17.44 31.92
CA ALA A 226 9.70 -17.22 33.35
C ALA A 226 10.48 -15.94 33.72
N ILE A 227 9.76 -14.98 34.31
CA ILE A 227 10.33 -13.84 35.01
C ILE A 227 11.24 -14.42 36.10
N PRO A 228 12.56 -14.14 36.09
CA PRO A 228 13.39 -14.46 37.24
C PRO A 228 12.92 -13.61 38.42
N SER A 229 12.59 -14.29 39.51
CA SER A 229 12.14 -13.67 40.76
C SER A 229 13.14 -12.62 41.25
N ASN A 230 12.62 -11.43 41.55
CA ASN A 230 13.33 -10.34 42.19
C ASN A 230 14.01 -10.77 43.50
N HIS A 231 15.31 -11.03 43.43
CA HIS A 231 16.25 -10.98 44.55
C HIS A 231 17.65 -10.71 44.02
N ASN A 232 17.92 -9.44 43.65
CA ASN A 232 19.24 -8.78 43.63
C ASN A 232 19.21 -7.45 42.85
N MET A 233 18.27 -6.55 43.17
CA MET A 233 18.32 -5.16 42.67
C MET A 233 18.93 -4.16 43.66
N ASP A 234 19.24 -4.57 44.89
CA ASP A 234 19.81 -3.67 45.90
C ASP A 234 21.35 -3.58 45.84
N GLU A 235 22.06 -4.57 45.27
CA GLU A 235 23.53 -4.49 45.12
C GLU A 235 24.00 -3.70 43.87
N ALA A 236 23.11 -3.45 42.90
CA ALA A 236 23.48 -2.77 41.65
C ALA A 236 23.41 -1.24 41.74
N LEU A 237 22.66 -0.69 42.69
CA LEU A 237 22.47 0.76 42.85
C LEU A 237 23.56 1.44 43.70
N GLU A 238 24.28 0.70 44.56
CA GLU A 238 25.42 1.23 45.34
C GLU A 238 26.69 1.46 44.51
N ARG A 239 26.80 0.87 43.31
CA ARG A 239 27.97 1.03 42.43
C ARG A 239 27.92 2.26 41.52
N LEU A 240 26.77 2.94 41.42
CA LEU A 240 26.58 4.08 40.50
C LEU A 240 26.63 5.45 41.20
N TYR A 241 26.59 5.51 42.53
CA TYR A 241 26.67 6.78 43.28
C TYR A 241 27.49 6.64 44.57
N PRO A 242 28.83 6.77 44.54
CA PRO A 242 29.60 6.92 45.77
C PRO A 242 29.30 8.30 46.36
N THR A 243 28.63 8.32 47.52
CA THR A 243 28.38 9.53 48.29
C THR A 243 29.72 10.18 48.67
N ARG A 244 29.95 11.41 48.21
CA ARG A 244 31.04 12.26 48.68
C ARG A 244 30.71 12.76 50.09
N SER A 245 31.52 12.35 51.05
CA SER A 245 31.71 13.05 52.34
C SER A 245 32.47 14.36 52.14
#